data_AF-A0A3D4KU32-F1
#
_entry.id   AF-A0A3D4KU32-F1
#
_cell.length_a   1.000
_cell.length_b   1.000
_cell.length_c   1.000
_cell.angle_alpha   90.00
_cell.angle_beta   90.00
_cell.angle_gamma   90.00
#
_symmetry.space_group_name_H-M   'P 1'
#
loop_
_entity.id
_entity.type
_entity.pdbx_description
1 polymer ?
#
loop_
_entity_poly.entity_id
_entity_poly.type
_entity_poly.pdbx_seq_one_letter_code
_entity_poly.pdbx_strand_id
1 'polypeptide(L)' 'RDEVFEALKEAGIGARKYFYPITTAAECYRDRYDATETPVAKKISESVLSLPLYGDLALEDVDRICSIILSCRR' A
#
# COMPACT_ATOMS: atom_id res chain seq x y z
N ARG A 1 -5.24 -2.72 -5.48
CA ARG A 1 -4.05 -2.34 -4.68
C ARG A 1 -2.78 -2.95 -5.25
N ASP A 2 -2.69 -4.28 -5.36
CA ASP A 2 -1.45 -4.95 -5.79
C ASP A 2 -1.03 -4.62 -7.23
N GLU A 3 -1.99 -4.47 -8.15
CA GLU A 3 -1.71 -4.04 -9.54
C GLU A 3 -0.96 -2.69 -9.57
N VAL A 4 -1.43 -1.70 -8.79
CA VAL A 4 -0.78 -0.38 -8.68
C VAL A 4 0.60 -0.49 -8.04
N PHE A 5 0.75 -1.35 -7.02
CA PHE A 5 2.03 -1.55 -6.34
C PHE A 5 3.09 -2.14 -7.28
N GLU A 6 2.75 -3.16 -8.07
CA GLU A 6 3.68 -3.74 -9.04
C GLU A 6 3.98 -2.77 -10.19
N ALA A 7 2.99 -2.04 -10.71
CA ALA A 7 3.22 -1.03 -11.75
C ALA A 7 4.19 0.09 -11.31
N LEU A 8 4.04 0.58 -10.07
CA LEU A 8 4.98 1.55 -9.50
C LEU A 8 6.38 0.95 -9.33
N LYS A 9 6.47 -0.29 -8.86
CA LYS A 9 7.74 -1.00 -8.68
C LYS A 9 8.48 -1.23 -10.00
N GLU A 10 7.78 -1.63 -11.06
CA GLU A 10 8.34 -1.77 -12.42
C GLU A 10 8.88 -0.44 -12.95
N ALA A 11 8.23 0.68 -12.60
CA ALA A 11 8.69 2.03 -12.91
C ALA A 11 9.79 2.58 -11.97
N GLY A 12 10.35 1.74 -11.09
CA GLY A 12 11.40 2.12 -10.13
C GLY A 12 10.91 2.97 -8.96
N ILE A 13 9.60 3.02 -8.70
CA ILE A 13 8.99 3.84 -7.64
C ILE A 13 8.72 2.96 -6.40
N GLY A 14 9.35 3.31 -5.29
CA GLY A 14 9.26 2.56 -4.04
C GLY A 14 8.01 2.87 -3.20
N ALA A 15 6.85 2.31 -3.57
CA ALA A 15 5.67 2.31 -2.71
C ALA A 15 5.79 1.31 -1.54
N ARG A 16 4.91 1.41 -0.54
CA ARG A 16 4.89 0.51 0.64
C ARG A 16 3.47 0.09 1.01
N LYS A 17 3.31 -1.16 1.46
CA LYS A 17 2.03 -1.70 1.96
C LYS A 17 1.96 -1.47 3.48
N TYR A 18 1.69 -0.23 3.91
CA TYR A 18 1.63 0.11 5.33
C TYR A 18 0.21 0.34 5.83
N PHE A 19 -0.26 -0.33 6.89
CA PHE A 19 0.35 -1.47 7.60
C PHE A 19 -0.26 -2.78 7.11
N TYR A 20 0.55 -3.68 6.58
CA TYR A 20 0.13 -5.00 6.12
C TYR A 20 1.15 -6.08 6.53
N PRO A 21 0.72 -7.18 7.18
CA PRO A 21 -0.64 -7.42 7.70
C PRO A 21 -0.99 -6.47 8.87
N ILE A 22 -2.28 -6.40 9.25
CA ILE A 22 -2.67 -5.74 10.51
C ILE A 22 -2.07 -6.45 11.72
N THR A 23 -1.91 -5.74 12.84
CA THR A 23 -1.33 -6.28 14.07
C THR A 23 -2.00 -7.57 14.56
N THR A 24 -3.33 -7.66 14.49
CA THR A 24 -4.11 -8.85 14.89
C THR A 24 -3.93 -10.04 13.94
N ALA A 25 -3.35 -9.82 12.75
CA ALA A 25 -3.00 -10.85 11.76
C ALA A 25 -1.48 -11.09 11.67
N ALA A 26 -0.66 -10.40 12.46
CA ALA A 26 0.78 -10.61 12.45
C ALA A 26 1.13 -11.96 13.09
N GLU A 27 2.14 -12.64 12.53
CA GLU A 27 2.47 -14.03 12.90
C GLU A 27 2.74 -14.21 14.40
N CYS A 28 3.41 -13.24 15.04
CA CYS A 28 3.69 -13.25 16.47
C CYS A 28 2.44 -13.14 17.37
N TYR A 29 1.27 -12.85 16.80
CA TYR A 29 0.00 -12.72 17.51
C TYR A 29 -1.07 -13.72 17.07
N ARG A 30 -0.73 -14.67 16.19
CA ARG A 30 -1.68 -15.60 15.54
C ARG A 30 -2.55 -16.41 16.51
N ASP A 31 -2.05 -16.71 17.71
CA ASP A 31 -2.76 -17.50 18.73
C ASP A 31 -3.39 -16.64 19.83
N ARG A 32 -3.27 -15.31 19.71
CA ARG A 32 -3.74 -14.35 20.72
C ARG A 32 -4.94 -13.51 20.26
N TYR A 33 -5.02 -13.21 18.97
CA TYR A 33 -6.07 -12.35 18.42
C TYR A 33 -6.64 -12.97 17.14
N ASP A 34 -7.94 -12.77 16.92
CA ASP A 34 -8.59 -13.11 15.66
C ASP A 34 -8.71 -11.85 14.79
N ALA A 35 -8.05 -11.86 13.64
CA ALA A 35 -8.09 -10.75 12.68
C ALA A 35 -9.52 -10.45 12.18
N THR A 36 -10.44 -11.42 12.23
CA THR A 36 -11.84 -11.24 11.82
C THR A 36 -12.66 -10.36 12.78
N GLU A 37 -12.21 -10.18 14.03
CA GLU A 37 -12.80 -9.26 14.99
C GLU A 37 -12.53 -7.78 14.64
N THR A 38 -11.56 -7.54 13.75
CA THR A 38 -11.18 -6.20 13.26
C THR A 38 -11.41 -6.05 11.75
N PRO A 39 -12.64 -6.27 11.24
CA PRO A 39 -12.90 -6.40 9.81
C PRO A 39 -12.63 -5.11 9.03
N VAL A 40 -12.85 -3.95 9.65
CA VAL A 40 -12.54 -2.64 9.06
C VAL A 40 -11.03 -2.47 8.90
N ALA A 41 -10.25 -2.76 9.96
CA ALA A 41 -8.80 -2.66 9.90
C ALA A 41 -8.21 -3.62 8.85
N LYS A 42 -8.72 -4.85 8.80
CA LYS A 42 -8.34 -5.85 7.79
C LYS A 42 -8.58 -5.34 6.38
N LYS A 43 -9.79 -4.87 6.08
CA LYS A 43 -10.17 -4.30 4.78
C LYS A 43 -9.27 -3.12 4.38
N ILE A 44 -8.95 -2.22 5.31
CA ILE A 44 -8.06 -1.09 5.04
C ILE A 44 -6.64 -1.58 4.72
N SER A 45 -6.08 -2.52 5.49
CA SER A 45 -4.73 -3.05 5.22
C SER A 45 -4.57 -3.72 3.85
N GLU A 46 -5.65 -4.34 3.35
CA GLU A 46 -5.68 -5.01 2.05
C GLU A 46 -5.79 -4.01 0.88
N SER A 47 -6.28 -2.79 1.14
CA SER A 47 -6.58 -1.79 0.11
C SER A 47 -5.63 -0.59 0.10
N VAL A 48 -5.02 -0.25 1.24
CA VAL A 48 -4.12 0.90 1.37
C VAL A 48 -2.77 0.67 0.67
N LEU A 49 -2.21 1.77 0.17
CA LEU A 49 -0.87 1.85 -0.39
C LEU A 49 -0.24 3.20 0.00
N SER A 50 0.96 3.17 0.55
CA SER A 50 1.74 4.36 0.88
C SER A 50 2.63 4.72 -0.30
N LEU A 51 2.43 5.95 -0.80
CA LEU A 51 3.20 6.53 -1.90
C LEU A 51 4.43 7.28 -1.35
N PRO A 52 5.47 7.48 -2.17
CA PRO A 52 6.62 8.30 -1.79
C PRO A 52 6.19 9.72 -1.43
N LEU A 53 6.69 10.22 -0.30
CA LEU A 53 6.50 11.59 0.15
C LEU A 53 7.72 12.02 0.97
N TYR A 54 8.51 12.95 0.43
CA TYR A 54 9.72 13.50 1.05
C TYR A 54 10.02 14.89 0.45
N GLY A 55 10.84 15.70 1.14
CA GLY A 55 11.04 17.13 0.82
C GLY A 55 11.56 17.42 -0.58
N ASP A 56 12.42 16.56 -1.11
CA ASP A 56 13.04 16.73 -2.43
C ASP A 56 12.31 15.93 -3.54
N LEU A 57 11.05 15.54 -3.31
CA LEU A 57 10.26 14.86 -4.34
C LEU A 57 9.85 15.88 -5.41
N ALA A 58 10.43 15.74 -6.60
CA ALA A 58 10.16 16.61 -7.73
C ALA A 58 8.67 16.52 -8.16
N LEU A 59 8.08 17.62 -8.60
CA LEU A 59 6.68 17.63 -9.06
C LEU A 59 6.48 16.74 -10.29
N GLU A 60 7.50 16.63 -11.14
CA GLU A 60 7.52 15.75 -12.30
C GLU A 60 7.44 14.27 -11.88
N ASP A 61 8.07 13.90 -10.77
CA ASP A 61 7.93 12.55 -10.20
C ASP A 61 6.54 12.34 -9.61
N VAL A 62 5.93 13.35 -8.99
CA VAL A 62 4.53 13.29 -8.53
C VAL A 62 3.58 13.05 -9.70
N ASP A 63 3.74 13.79 -10.80
CA ASP A 63 2.95 13.61 -12.01
C ASP A 63 3.15 12.23 -12.63
N ARG A 64 4.39 11.73 -12.65
CA ARG A 64 4.72 10.37 -13.11
C ARG A 64 4.03 9.30 -12.27
N ILE A 65 4.08 9.43 -10.94
CA ILE A 65 3.38 8.54 -9.99
C ILE A 65 1.89 8.54 -10.27
N CYS A 66 1.27 9.73 -10.38
CA CYS A 66 -0.16 9.87 -10.63
C CYS A 66 -0.56 9.26 -11.98
N SER A 67 0.24 9.48 -13.03
CA SER A 67 0.00 8.94 -14.38
C SER A 67 0.00 7.41 -14.38
N ILE A 68 0.96 6.78 -13.69
CA ILE A 68 1.01 5.31 -13.55
C ILE A 68 -0.23 4.81 -12.82
N ILE A 69 -0.61 5.42 -11.71
CA ILE A 69 -1.80 5.03 -10.95
C ILE A 69 -3.08 5.13 -11.81
N LEU A 70 -3.22 6.21 -12.57
CA LEU A 70 -4.36 6.42 -13.47
C LEU A 70 -4.38 5.41 -14.63
N SER A 71 -3.22 4.97 -15.13
CA SER A 71 -3.13 3.94 -16.17
C SER A 71 -3.63 2.57 -15.71
N CYS A 72 -3.62 2.30 -14.40
CA CYS A 72 -4.17 1.07 -13.82
C CYS A 72 -5.69 1.12 -13.61
N ARG A 73 -6.37 2.25 -13.85
CA ARG A 73 -7.84 2.31 -13.76
C ARG A 73 -8.44 1.48 -14.89
N ARG A 74 -9.26 0.51 -14.51
CA ARG A 74 -10.22 -0.17 -15.40
C ARG A 74 -11.54 0.59 -15.41
#